data_AF-A0A2R6FT97-F1
#
_entry.id   AF-A0A2R6FT97-F1
#
_cell.length_a   1.000
_cell.length_b   1.000
_cell.length_c   1.000
_cell.angle_alpha   90.00
_cell.angle_beta   90.00
_cell.angle_gamma   90.00
#
_symmetry.space_group_name_H-M   'P 1'
#
loop_
_entity.id
_entity.type
_entity.pdbx_description
1 polymer ?
#
loop_
_entity_poly.entity_id
_entity_poly.type
_entity_poly.pdbx_seq_one_letter_code
_entity_poly.pdbx_strand_id
1 'polypeptide(L)' 'MSVSSLHDLFVHDLEDVYYAENELLDALSELAEQTDDEEIARAFRDHREETEGHVDRLDQVFEKLGQEPE' A
#
# COMPACT_ATOMS: atom_id res chain seq x y z
N MET A 1 15.53 -3.45 10.17
CA MET A 1 16.76 -2.66 10.45
C MET A 1 16.84 -2.25 11.91
N SER A 2 18.02 -1.87 12.43
CA SER A 2 18.13 -1.27 13.78
C SER A 2 17.73 0.21 13.69
N VAL A 3 16.51 0.55 14.08
CA VAL A 3 16.04 1.95 14.15
C VAL A 3 16.92 2.74 15.12
N SER A 4 17.79 3.61 14.59
CA SER A 4 18.76 4.38 15.39
C SER A 4 18.43 5.87 15.46
N SER A 5 17.50 6.33 14.61
CA SER A 5 17.05 7.72 14.54
C SER A 5 15.54 7.81 14.24
N LEU A 6 14.94 8.99 14.46
CA LEU A 6 13.56 9.25 14.03
C LEU A 6 13.39 9.19 12.52
N HIS A 7 14.45 9.47 11.76
CA HIS A 7 14.43 9.32 10.31
C HIS A 7 14.38 7.84 9.93
N ASP A 8 15.19 6.99 10.58
CA ASP A 8 15.19 5.54 10.33
C ASP A 8 13.82 4.94 10.68
N LEU A 9 13.20 5.42 11.77
CA LEU A 9 11.84 5.00 12.16
C LEU A 9 10.82 5.40 11.10
N PHE A 10 10.88 6.64 10.62
CA PHE A 10 9.99 7.15 9.59
C PHE A 10 10.10 6.35 8.28
N VAL A 11 11.32 6.04 7.85
CA VAL A 11 11.57 5.22 6.65
C VAL A 11 11.05 3.79 6.85
N HIS A 12 11.36 3.17 7.99
CA HIS A 12 10.87 1.84 8.31
C HIS A 12 9.33 1.76 8.30
N ASP A 13 8.66 2.74 8.91
CA ASP A 13 7.20 2.76 8.94
C ASP A 13 6.62 3.01 7.53
N LEU A 14 7.31 3.76 6.66
CA LEU A 14 6.92 3.91 5.26
C LEU A 14 7.08 2.61 4.48
N GLU A 15 8.15 1.84 4.72
CA GLU A 15 8.36 0.51 4.12
C GLU A 15 7.24 -0.45 4.56
N ASP A 16 6.92 -0.48 5.85
CA ASP A 16 5.83 -1.31 6.39
C ASP A 16 4.48 -0.98 5.72
N VAL A 17 4.17 0.31 5.56
CA VAL A 17 2.93 0.75 4.88
C VAL A 17 2.98 0.40 3.40
N TYR A 18 4.12 0.59 2.73
CA TYR A 18 4.29 0.24 1.33
C TYR A 18 4.07 -1.25 1.07
N TYR A 19 4.63 -2.12 1.92
CA TYR A 19 4.38 -3.56 1.87
C TYR A 19 2.89 -3.86 2.10
N ALA A 20 2.28 -3.26 3.12
CA ALA A 20 0.87 -3.47 3.42
C ALA A 20 -0.07 -3.07 2.27
N GLU A 21 0.19 -1.94 1.60
CA GLU A 21 -0.63 -1.49 0.46
C GLU A 21 -0.47 -2.42 -0.75
N ASN A 22 0.73 -2.96 -1.01
CA ASN A 22 0.95 -3.94 -2.07
C ASN A 22 0.20 -5.25 -1.80
N GLU A 23 0.28 -5.80 -0.59
CA GLU A 23 -0.48 -7.01 -0.21
C GLU A 23 -1.99 -6.75 -0.24
N LEU A 24 -2.42 -5.53 0.08
CA LEU A 24 -3.83 -5.14 0.04
C LEU A 24 -4.39 -5.13 -1.39
N LEU A 25 -3.60 -4.81 -2.42
CA LEU A 25 -4.05 -4.88 -3.82
C LEU A 25 -4.53 -6.27 -4.22
N ASP A 26 -3.77 -7.29 -3.83
CA ASP A 26 -4.10 -8.69 -4.11
C ASP A 26 -5.32 -9.10 -3.29
N ALA A 27 -5.33 -8.78 -1.98
CA ALA A 27 -6.46 -9.09 -1.11
C ALA A 27 -7.78 -8.44 -1.58
N LEU A 28 -7.75 -7.18 -2.04
CA LEU A 28 -8.94 -6.50 -2.57
C LEU A 28 -9.45 -7.14 -3.85
N SER A 29 -8.55 -7.62 -4.70
CA SER A 29 -8.91 -8.36 -5.92
C SER A 29 -9.62 -9.68 -5.56
N GLU A 30 -9.04 -10.46 -4.64
CA GLU A 30 -9.63 -11.71 -4.15
C GLU A 30 -10.99 -11.49 -3.49
N LEU A 31 -11.13 -10.46 -2.64
CA LEU A 31 -12.38 -10.13 -1.96
C LEU A 31 -13.49 -9.70 -2.94
N ALA A 32 -13.14 -8.95 -4.00
CA ALA A 32 -14.08 -8.57 -5.05
C ALA A 32 -14.58 -9.77 -5.87
N GLU A 33 -13.79 -10.83 -5.99
CA GLU A 33 -14.15 -12.07 -6.69
C GLU A 33 -14.95 -13.05 -5.82
N GLN A 34 -14.73 -13.03 -4.50
CA GLN A 34 -15.35 -13.97 -3.56
C GLN A 34 -16.73 -13.54 -3.04
N THR A 35 -17.13 -12.28 -3.25
CA THR A 35 -18.42 -11.78 -2.80
C THR A 35 -19.49 -11.91 -3.89
N ASP A 36 -20.67 -12.43 -3.50
CA ASP A 36 -21.84 -12.52 -4.39
C ASP A 36 -22.63 -11.19 -4.47
N ASP A 37 -22.33 -10.22 -3.59
CA ASP A 37 -22.98 -8.92 -3.57
C ASP A 37 -22.26 -7.93 -4.50
N GLU A 38 -22.98 -7.46 -5.53
CA GLU A 38 -22.43 -6.58 -6.56
C GLU A 38 -22.00 -5.20 -6.02
N GLU A 39 -22.66 -4.68 -4.99
CA GLU A 39 -22.30 -3.39 -4.38
C GLU A 39 -21.00 -3.53 -3.59
N ILE A 40 -20.86 -4.62 -2.83
CA ILE A 40 -19.64 -4.93 -2.08
C ILE A 40 -18.47 -5.23 -3.03
N ALA A 41 -18.70 -6.00 -4.10
CA ALA A 41 -17.67 -6.27 -5.12
C ALA A 41 -17.16 -4.98 -5.76
N ARG A 42 -18.06 -4.03 -6.04
CA ARG A 42 -17.70 -2.73 -6.57
C ARG A 42 -16.88 -1.92 -5.57
N ALA A 43 -17.29 -1.88 -4.31
CA ALA A 43 -16.55 -1.17 -3.27
C ALA A 43 -15.10 -1.68 -3.14
N PHE A 44 -14.86 -3.00 -3.24
CA PHE A 44 -13.50 -3.54 -3.24
C PHE A 44 -12.70 -3.14 -4.48
N ARG A 45 -13.31 -3.10 -5.66
CA ARG A 45 -12.64 -2.63 -6.90
C ARG A 45 -12.29 -1.15 -6.84
N ASP A 46 -13.23 -0.33 -6.39
CA ASP A 46 -13.02 1.11 -6.23
C ASP A 46 -11.90 1.37 -5.22
N HIS A 47 -11.90 0.65 -4.08
CA HIS A 47 -10.83 0.78 -3.09
C HIS A 47 -9.47 0.29 -3.62
N ARG A 48 -9.46 -0.74 -4.48
CA ARG A 48 -8.22 -1.20 -5.13
C ARG A 48 -7.60 -0.12 -6.00
N GLU A 49 -8.41 0.63 -6.76
CA GLU A 49 -7.93 1.78 -7.55
C GLU A 49 -7.37 2.89 -6.64
N GLU A 50 -7.99 3.13 -5.47
CA GLU A 50 -7.45 4.06 -4.48
C GLU A 50 -6.09 3.58 -3.95
N THR A 51 -5.98 2.30 -3.61
CA THR A 51 -4.74 1.66 -3.13
C THR A 51 -3.62 1.72 -4.16
N GLU A 52 -3.90 1.51 -5.46
CA GLU A 52 -2.89 1.73 -6.52
C GLU A 52 -2.35 3.16 -6.48
N GLY A 53 -3.25 4.14 -6.32
CA GLY A 53 -2.86 5.53 -6.14
C GLY A 53 -2.14 5.83 -4.81
N HIS A 54 -2.21 4.96 -3.81
CA HIS A 54 -1.45 5.05 -2.56
C HIS A 54 -0.02 4.57 -2.77
N VAL A 55 0.14 3.42 -3.44
CA VAL A 55 1.45 2.88 -3.83
C VAL A 55 2.22 3.90 -4.68
N ASP A 56 1.59 4.46 -5.71
CA ASP A 56 2.19 5.51 -6.56
C ASP A 56 2.63 6.75 -5.75
N ARG A 57 1.90 7.08 -4.68
CA ARG A 57 2.26 8.20 -3.78
C ARG A 57 3.44 7.84 -2.89
N LEU A 58 3.50 6.62 -2.39
CA LEU A 58 4.63 6.14 -1.60
C LEU A 58 5.90 6.07 -2.44
N ASP A 59 5.81 5.61 -3.69
CA ASP A 59 6.93 5.62 -4.65
C ASP A 59 7.51 7.04 -4.82
N GLN A 60 6.64 8.04 -4.99
CA GLN A 60 7.07 9.45 -5.07
C GLN A 60 7.70 9.96 -3.77
N VAL A 61 7.29 9.42 -2.61
CA VAL A 61 7.91 9.77 -1.32
C VAL A 61 9.30 9.15 -1.23
N PHE A 62 9.47 7.87 -1.57
CA PHE A 62 10.77 7.21 -1.60
C PHE A 62 11.75 7.88 -2.58
N GLU A 63 11.28 8.27 -3.77
CA GLU A 63 12.08 9.05 -4.73
C GLU A 63 12.58 10.37 -4.12
N LYS A 64 11.71 11.09 -3.38
CA LYS A 64 12.08 12.35 -2.70
C LYS A 64 13.05 12.14 -1.55
N LEU A 65 13.01 10.98 -0.90
CA LEU A 65 13.95 10.60 0.15
C LEU A 65 15.28 10.09 -0.42
N GLY A 66 15.34 9.79 -1.72
CA GLY A 66 16.50 9.19 -2.37
C GLY A 66 16.75 7.77 -1.87
N GLN A 67 15.69 7.05 -1.55
CA GLN A 67 15.69 5.68 -1.05
C GLN A 67 14.78 4.82 -1.92
N GLU A 68 14.98 3.51 -1.88
CA GLU A 68 14.09 2.53 -2.52
C GLU A 68 13.36 1.78 -1.39
N PRO A 69 12.06 1.48 -1.53
CA PRO A 69 11.38 0.61 -0.59
C PRO A 69 12.05 -0.79 -0.60
N GLU A 70 12.53 -1.24 0.55
CA GLU A 70 13.19 -2.56 0.74
C GLU A 70 12.20 -3.69 1.08
#